data_AF-W7AP17-F1
#
_entry.id   AF-W7AP17-F1
#
_cell.length_a   1.000
_cell.length_b   1.000
_cell.length_c   1.000
_cell.angle_alpha   90.00
_cell.angle_beta   90.00
_cell.angle_gamma   90.00
#
_symmetry.space_group_name_H-M   'P 1'
#
loop_
_entity.id
_entity.type
_entity.pdbx_description
1 polymer ?
#
loop_
_entity_poly.entity_id
_entity_poly.type
_entity_poly.pdbx_seq_one_letter_code
_entity_poly.pdbx_strand_id
1 'polypeptide(L)'
;MEQNVTDQNDKKVSQIKQMLEQGLQGGANIEYDSAKKQFDVIMTDSRLTDSLNNIKEDPTNEKWPKLIKAFKKLSKQIKSGLDSGYTIRLVDPADETKTMLTILDGKVTYDFSAK
;
A
#
# COMPACT_ATOMS: atom_id res chain seq x y z
N MET A 1 18.67 -22.80 -16.85
CA MET A 1 18.80 -21.33 -17.03
C MET A 1 17.87 -20.60 -16.06
N GLU A 2 17.91 -20.92 -14.76
CA GLU A 2 16.85 -20.52 -13.81
C GLU A 2 17.24 -19.42 -12.82
N GLN A 3 18.49 -18.93 -12.85
CA GLN A 3 18.93 -17.93 -11.87
C GLN A 3 18.58 -16.47 -12.23
N ASN A 4 18.12 -16.18 -13.45
CA ASN A 4 17.85 -14.79 -13.85
C ASN A 4 16.46 -14.26 -13.46
N VAL A 5 15.49 -15.13 -13.14
CA VAL A 5 14.09 -14.71 -12.91
C VAL A 5 13.88 -14.24 -11.46
N THR A 6 14.52 -14.91 -10.50
CA THR A 6 14.45 -14.55 -9.07
C THR A 6 15.08 -13.19 -8.82
N ASP A 7 16.30 -12.96 -9.33
CA ASP A 7 17.02 -11.68 -9.20
C ASP A 7 16.27 -10.47 -9.80
N GLN A 8 15.58 -10.67 -10.93
CA GLN A 8 14.79 -9.59 -11.55
C GLN A 8 13.52 -9.26 -10.75
N ASN A 9 12.87 -10.26 -10.16
CA ASN A 9 11.72 -10.03 -9.29
C ASN A 9 12.13 -9.35 -7.98
N ASP A 10 13.22 -9.78 -7.35
CA ASP A 10 13.72 -9.16 -6.12
C ASP A 10 14.10 -7.70 -6.33
N LYS A 11 14.72 -7.37 -7.47
CA LYS A 11 15.02 -5.98 -7.85
C LYS A 11 13.76 -5.14 -8.03
N LYS A 12 12.75 -5.66 -8.74
CA LYS A 12 11.45 -4.97 -8.92
C LYS A 12 10.76 -4.74 -7.57
N VAL A 13 10.69 -5.77 -6.73
CA VAL A 13 10.06 -5.69 -5.41
C VAL A 13 10.74 -4.64 -4.54
N SER A 14 12.08 -4.63 -4.53
CA SER A 14 12.88 -3.63 -3.81
C SER A 14 12.61 -2.21 -4.32
N GLN A 15 12.53 -2.01 -5.64
CA GLN A 15 12.17 -0.71 -6.22
C GLN A 15 10.76 -0.26 -5.83
N ILE A 16 9.78 -1.16 -5.86
CA ILE A 16 8.40 -0.84 -5.43
C ILE A 16 8.40 -0.45 -3.96
N LYS A 17 9.06 -1.25 -3.10
CA LYS A 17 9.18 -0.97 -1.67
C LYS A 17 9.77 0.42 -1.42
N GLN A 18 10.88 0.76 -2.09
CA GLN A 18 11.47 2.09 -2.01
C GLN A 18 10.51 3.20 -2.47
N MET A 19 9.80 3.02 -3.58
CA MET A 19 8.83 4.02 -4.05
C MET A 19 7.71 4.26 -3.04
N LEU A 20 7.22 3.20 -2.40
CA LEU A 20 6.19 3.30 -1.38
C LEU A 20 6.72 3.94 -0.09
N GLU A 21 7.90 3.54 0.39
CA GLU A 21 8.55 4.13 1.56
C GLU A 21 8.78 5.63 1.36
N GLN A 22 9.30 6.04 0.20
CA GLN A 22 9.51 7.44 -0.14
C GLN A 22 8.19 8.20 -0.25
N GLY A 23 7.17 7.60 -0.89
CA GLY A 23 5.83 8.18 -1.00
C GLY A 23 5.14 8.40 0.34
N LEU A 24 5.49 7.58 1.34
CA LEU A 24 4.99 7.65 2.72
C LEU A 24 5.98 8.33 3.68
N GLN A 25 7.03 8.96 3.15
CA GLN A 25 8.06 9.68 3.91
C GLN A 25 8.73 8.84 5.02
N GLY A 26 8.85 7.52 4.81
CA GLY A 26 9.43 6.59 5.78
C GLY A 26 8.56 6.34 7.02
N GLY A 27 7.33 6.83 7.07
CA GLY A 27 6.40 6.63 8.19
C GLY A 27 5.64 5.30 8.17
N ALA A 28 6.06 4.36 7.32
CA ALA A 28 5.41 3.06 7.17
C ALA A 28 6.46 1.97 6.97
N ASN A 29 6.21 0.81 7.57
CA ASN A 29 6.86 -0.44 7.24
C ASN A 29 6.15 -1.09 6.05
N ILE A 30 6.93 -1.73 5.17
CA ILE A 30 6.42 -2.35 3.95
C ILE A 30 6.90 -3.78 3.87
N GLU A 31 5.93 -4.69 3.84
CA GLU A 31 6.14 -6.12 3.74
C GLU A 31 5.62 -6.63 2.40
N TYR A 32 6.34 -7.54 1.75
CA TYR A 32 5.96 -8.09 0.46
C TYR A 32 5.58 -9.57 0.58
N ASP A 33 4.33 -9.88 0.26
CA ASP A 33 3.83 -11.25 0.10
C ASP A 33 4.01 -11.66 -1.37
N SER A 34 5.03 -12.47 -1.63
CA SER A 34 5.37 -12.95 -2.97
C SER A 34 4.35 -13.93 -3.55
N ALA A 35 3.60 -14.64 -2.70
CA ALA A 35 2.56 -15.57 -3.14
C ALA A 35 1.35 -14.81 -3.69
N LYS A 36 1.06 -13.62 -3.15
CA LYS A 36 -0.07 -12.77 -3.58
C LYS A 36 0.33 -11.57 -4.43
N LYS A 37 1.63 -11.34 -4.64
CA LYS A 37 2.18 -10.09 -5.22
C LYS A 37 1.61 -8.85 -4.51
N GLN A 38 1.61 -8.88 -3.19
CA GLN A 38 0.96 -7.88 -2.35
C GLN A 38 1.99 -7.16 -1.47
N PHE A 39 1.91 -5.84 -1.42
CA PHE A 39 2.65 -4.99 -0.49
C PHE A 39 1.74 -4.59 0.66
N ASP A 40 2.04 -5.10 1.84
CA ASP A 40 1.37 -4.75 3.09
C ASP A 40 2.07 -3.51 3.66
N VAL A 41 1.29 -2.43 3.75
CA VAL A 41 1.73 -1.13 4.25
C VAL A 41 1.21 -1.00 5.67
N ILE A 42 2.14 -0.99 6.62
CA ILE A 42 1.88 -0.90 8.06
C ILE A 42 2.40 0.46 8.50
N MET A 43 1.50 1.38 8.87
CA MET A 43 1.92 2.70 9.34
C MET A 43 2.62 2.57 10.70
N THR A 44 3.82 3.12 10.81
CA THR A 44 4.64 3.10 12.04
C THR A 44 4.81 4.48 12.65
N ASP A 45 4.64 5.56 11.87
CA ASP A 45 4.64 6.93 12.38
C ASP A 45 3.34 7.24 13.13
N SER A 46 3.46 7.73 14.36
CA SER A 46 2.32 8.00 15.25
C SER A 46 1.29 8.97 14.64
N ARG A 47 1.73 9.94 13.83
CA ARG A 47 0.81 10.90 13.19
C ARG A 47 -0.01 10.22 12.09
N LEU A 48 0.58 9.24 11.40
CA LEU A 48 -0.10 8.45 10.38
C LEU A 48 -1.06 7.45 11.03
N THR A 49 -0.65 6.76 12.09
CA THR A 49 -1.54 5.85 12.84
C THR A 49 -2.72 6.60 13.44
N ASP A 50 -2.48 7.76 14.06
CA ASP A 50 -3.55 8.61 14.62
C ASP A 50 -4.49 9.11 13.53
N SER A 51 -3.94 9.51 12.37
CA SER A 51 -4.78 9.93 11.24
C SER A 51 -5.68 8.81 10.74
N LEU A 52 -5.19 7.57 10.69
CA LEU A 52 -5.98 6.40 10.30
C LEU A 52 -7.04 6.04 11.35
N ASN A 53 -6.70 6.09 12.63
CA ASN A 53 -7.67 5.85 13.71
C ASN A 53 -8.79 6.88 13.69
N ASN A 54 -8.47 8.17 13.53
CA ASN A 54 -9.48 9.23 13.38
C ASN A 54 -10.41 9.00 12.17
N ILE A 55 -9.85 8.51 11.05
CA ILE A 55 -10.62 8.18 9.85
C ILE A 55 -11.52 6.95 10.07
N LYS A 56 -11.10 5.98 10.89
CA LYS A 56 -11.94 4.83 11.25
C LYS A 56 -13.13 5.26 12.11
N GLU A 57 -12.93 6.20 13.03
CA GLU A 57 -14.00 6.75 13.86
C GLU A 57 -14.95 7.63 13.07
N ASP A 58 -14.43 8.42 12.11
CA ASP A 58 -15.22 9.23 11.19
C ASP A 58 -14.79 9.00 9.72
N PRO A 59 -15.41 8.05 9.02
CA PRO A 59 -15.09 7.77 7.61
C PRO A 59 -15.55 8.86 6.64
N THR A 60 -16.33 9.85 7.11
CA THR A 60 -16.71 11.01 6.28
C THR A 60 -15.60 12.06 6.20
N ASN A 61 -14.54 11.89 6.98
CA ASN A 61 -13.39 12.76 7.01
C ASN A 61 -12.73 12.90 5.62
N GLU A 62 -12.56 14.14 5.18
CA GLU A 62 -11.94 14.49 3.89
C GLU A 62 -10.53 13.92 3.68
N LYS A 63 -9.85 13.51 4.76
CA LYS A 63 -8.53 12.87 4.72
C LYS A 63 -8.58 11.48 4.07
N TRP A 64 -9.66 10.71 4.24
CA TRP A 64 -9.76 9.37 3.67
C TRP A 64 -9.73 9.35 2.13
N PRO A 65 -10.59 10.11 1.42
CA PRO A 65 -10.53 10.14 -0.05
C PRO A 65 -9.22 10.76 -0.57
N LYS A 66 -8.55 11.64 0.18
CA LYS A 66 -7.21 12.15 -0.14
C LYS A 66 -6.17 11.03 -0.06
N LEU A 67 -6.23 10.21 0.99
CA LEU A 67 -5.35 9.06 1.17
C LEU A 67 -5.56 8.02 0.06
N ILE A 68 -6.81 7.65 -0.24
CA ILE A 68 -7.13 6.76 -1.37
C ILE A 68 -6.54 7.30 -2.67
N LYS A 69 -6.69 8.60 -2.95
CA LYS A 69 -6.10 9.22 -4.14
C LYS A 69 -4.57 9.12 -4.15
N ALA A 70 -3.90 9.30 -3.03
CA ALA A 70 -2.45 9.16 -2.91
C ALA A 70 -2.00 7.72 -3.20
N PHE A 71 -2.63 6.72 -2.58
CA PHE A 71 -2.32 5.30 -2.84
C PHE A 71 -2.65 4.88 -4.27
N LYS A 72 -3.76 5.36 -4.86
CA LYS A 72 -4.07 5.14 -6.28
C LYS A 72 -2.98 5.70 -7.19
N LYS A 73 -2.44 6.88 -6.87
CA LYS A 73 -1.32 7.46 -7.64
C LYS A 73 -0.07 6.61 -7.50
N LEU A 74 0.27 6.14 -6.30
CA LEU A 74 1.43 5.25 -6.09
C LEU A 74 1.27 3.94 -6.87
N SER A 75 0.12 3.29 -6.75
CA SER A 75 -0.18 2.05 -7.49
C SER A 75 -0.12 2.24 -9.01
N LYS A 76 -0.60 3.37 -9.55
CA LYS A 76 -0.45 3.70 -10.98
C LYS A 76 1.02 3.88 -11.38
N GLN A 77 1.83 4.51 -10.53
CA GLN A 77 3.26 4.68 -10.81
C GLN A 77 3.98 3.34 -10.85
N ILE A 78 3.68 2.44 -9.91
CA ILE A 78 4.20 1.06 -9.92
C ILE A 78 3.80 0.35 -11.21
N LYS A 79 2.51 0.39 -11.57
CA LYS A 79 2.00 -0.20 -12.80
C LYS A 79 2.72 0.32 -14.05
N SER A 80 2.92 1.63 -14.14
CA SER A 80 3.46 2.28 -15.33
C SER A 80 4.99 2.19 -15.43
N GLY A 81 5.69 2.20 -14.30
CA GLY A 81 7.15 2.27 -14.26
C GLY A 81 7.82 0.92 -14.07
N LEU A 82 7.13 -0.06 -13.49
CA LEU A 82 7.72 -1.34 -13.11
C LEU A 82 6.96 -2.51 -13.74
N ASP A 83 5.72 -2.77 -13.29
CA ASP A 83 4.93 -3.90 -13.77
C ASP A 83 3.50 -3.87 -13.19
N SER A 84 2.58 -4.61 -13.81
CA SER A 84 1.18 -4.73 -13.38
C SER A 84 0.93 -5.97 -12.49
N GLY A 85 -0.22 -6.00 -11.83
CA GLY A 85 -0.63 -7.12 -10.98
C GLY A 85 -0.12 -7.04 -9.54
N TYR A 86 0.43 -5.89 -9.14
CA TYR A 86 0.85 -5.64 -7.76
C TYR A 86 -0.27 -4.99 -6.96
N THR A 87 -0.53 -5.57 -5.80
CA THR A 87 -1.55 -5.09 -4.87
C THR A 87 -0.88 -4.31 -3.74
N ILE A 88 -1.45 -3.17 -3.35
CA ILE A 88 -1.07 -2.45 -2.14
C ILE A 88 -2.20 -2.62 -1.14
N ARG A 89 -1.91 -3.21 0.02
CA ARG A 89 -2.84 -3.39 1.13
C ARG A 89 -2.42 -2.46 2.25
N LEU A 90 -3.27 -1.50 2.60
CA LEU A 90 -3.13 -0.73 3.82
C LEU A 90 -3.70 -1.53 4.98
N VAL A 91 -2.82 -1.87 5.91
CA VAL A 91 -3.17 -2.59 7.12
C VAL A 91 -3.72 -1.62 8.16
N ASP A 92 -4.67 -2.08 8.97
CA ASP A 92 -5.19 -1.30 10.09
C ASP A 92 -4.11 -1.22 11.20
N PRO A 93 -3.67 -0.01 11.60
CA PRO A 93 -2.60 0.13 12.58
C PRO A 93 -3.01 -0.31 14.00
N ALA A 94 -4.31 -0.43 14.28
CA ALA A 94 -4.81 -0.94 15.55
C ALA A 94 -5.00 -2.47 15.55
N ASP A 95 -5.05 -3.10 14.36
CA ASP A 95 -5.30 -4.53 14.20
C ASP A 95 -4.74 -5.03 12.86
N GLU A 96 -3.55 -5.61 12.87
CA GLU A 96 -2.85 -6.00 11.63
C GLU A 96 -3.59 -7.08 10.81
N THR A 97 -4.56 -7.77 11.44
CA THR A 97 -5.42 -8.74 10.76
C THR A 97 -6.47 -8.07 9.88
N LYS A 98 -6.77 -6.80 10.12
CA LYS A 98 -7.74 -6.01 9.37
C LYS A 98 -7.09 -5.25 8.24
N THR A 99 -7.87 -5.08 7.18
CA THR A 99 -7.49 -4.32 6.01
C THR A 99 -8.32 -3.05 5.99
N MET A 100 -7.69 -1.91 5.76
CA MET A 100 -8.42 -0.65 5.56
C MET A 100 -8.65 -0.37 4.08
N LEU A 101 -7.62 -0.60 3.25
CA LEU A 101 -7.66 -0.27 1.83
C LEU A 101 -6.88 -1.31 1.05
N THR A 102 -7.39 -1.69 -0.12
CA THR A 102 -6.64 -2.49 -1.08
C THR A 102 -6.75 -1.86 -2.44
N ILE A 103 -5.60 -1.68 -3.10
CA ILE A 103 -5.52 -1.10 -4.43
C ILE A 103 -4.68 -1.99 -5.33
N LEU A 104 -5.24 -2.34 -6.48
CA LEU A 104 -4.58 -3.11 -7.54
C LEU A 104 -4.49 -2.23 -8.79
N ASP A 105 -3.27 -2.00 -9.30
CA ASP A 105 -3.04 -1.31 -10.57
C ASP A 105 -3.77 0.05 -10.71
N GLY A 106 -3.86 0.80 -9.61
CA GLY A 106 -4.52 2.10 -9.54
C GLY A 106 -6.03 2.06 -9.33
N LYS A 107 -6.61 0.87 -9.16
CA LYS A 107 -8.04 0.65 -8.86
C LYS A 107 -8.20 0.18 -7.41
N VAL A 108 -9.16 0.76 -6.71
CA VAL A 108 -9.52 0.32 -5.35
C VAL A 108 -10.28 -1.00 -5.50
N THR A 109 -9.81 -2.05 -4.85
CA THR A 109 -10.45 -3.38 -4.81
C THR A 109 -11.13 -3.64 -3.48
N TYR A 110 -10.72 -2.94 -2.42
CA TYR A 110 -11.36 -2.96 -1.11
C TYR A 110 -11.20 -1.60 -0.44
N ASP A 111 -12.24 -1.11 0.23
CA ASP A 111 -12.26 0.12 1.02
C ASP A 111 -13.18 -0.12 2.23
N PHE A 112 -12.63 -0.03 3.43
CA PHE A 112 -13.38 -0.27 4.66
C PHE A 112 -14.55 0.71 4.87
N SER A 113 -14.48 1.89 4.25
CA SER A 113 -15.50 2.95 4.37
C SER A 113 -16.61 2.85 3.32
N ALA A 114 -16.40 2.06 2.27
CA ALA A 114 -17.38 1.89 1.20
C ALA A 114 -18.55 1.05 1.73
N LYS A 115 -19.66 1.71 2.02
CA LYS A 115 -20.96 1.09 2.33
C LYS A 115 -21.72 0.73 1.06
#